data_AF-A0A2N2N1V0-F1
#
_entry.id   AF-A0A2N2N1V0-F1
#
_cell.length_a   1.000
_cell.length_b   1.000
_cell.length_c   1.000
_cell.angle_alpha   90.00
_cell.angle_beta   90.00
_cell.angle_gamma   90.00
#
_symmetry.space_group_name_H-M   'P 1'
#
loop_
_entity.id
_entity.type
_entity.pdbx_description
1 polymer ?
#
loop_
_entity_poly.entity_id
_entity_poly.type
_entity_poly.pdbx_seq_one_letter_code
_entity_poly.pdbx_strand_id
1 'polypeptide(L)'
;MNYPDAETLIQKYKLTTHIIHRQTDGITNQESVIQPPVRGNCMNWILGHILNDRNLVLLLLKEESIFNKSEAERYKRESDPVTGLEDGIPFDQMLEKLDLSKKRIVSGLKNISTERLAEIEEVGTLKEEVGALIAFMHWHETYHTGQFELLRQLAGKNDKVI
;
A
#
# COMPACT_ATOMS: atom_id res chain seq x y z
N MET A 1 0.17 -22.57 -12.13
CA MET A 1 0.19 -21.11 -12.12
C MET A 1 1.10 -20.69 -10.98
N ASN A 2 2.09 -19.83 -11.22
CA ASN A 2 3.06 -19.43 -10.19
C ASN A 2 2.51 -18.32 -9.26
N TYR A 3 1.24 -17.97 -9.43
CA TYR A 3 0.54 -16.93 -8.68
C TYR A 3 -0.88 -17.38 -8.30
N PRO A 4 -1.50 -16.76 -7.27
CA PRO A 4 -2.86 -17.06 -6.84
C PRO A 4 -3.90 -16.60 -7.87
N ASP A 5 -5.09 -17.21 -7.87
CA ASP A 5 -6.21 -16.73 -8.69
C ASP A 5 -6.67 -15.32 -8.28
N ALA A 6 -7.44 -14.68 -9.17
CA ALA A 6 -7.91 -13.32 -8.98
C ALA A 6 -8.77 -13.14 -7.72
N GLU A 7 -9.60 -14.12 -7.38
CA GLU A 7 -10.43 -14.07 -6.17
C GLU A 7 -9.56 -14.10 -4.90
N THR A 8 -8.53 -14.94 -4.87
CA THR A 8 -7.57 -14.98 -3.77
C THR A 8 -6.83 -13.65 -3.62
N LEU A 9 -6.40 -13.03 -4.73
CA LEU A 9 -5.78 -11.70 -4.72
C LEU A 9 -6.75 -10.62 -4.21
N ILE A 10 -8.03 -10.67 -4.61
CA ILE A 10 -9.08 -9.76 -4.12
C ILE A 10 -9.23 -9.86 -2.60
N GLN A 11 -9.32 -11.07 -2.05
CA GLN A 11 -9.47 -11.25 -0.60
C GLN A 11 -8.24 -10.77 0.16
N LYS A 12 -7.05 -11.00 -0.39
CA LYS A 12 -5.78 -10.51 0.13
C LYS A 12 -5.70 -8.98 0.25
N TYR A 13 -6.06 -8.24 -0.79
CA TYR A 13 -6.09 -6.76 -0.74
C TYR A 13 -7.19 -6.20 0.17
N LYS A 14 -8.34 -6.87 0.25
CA LYS A 14 -9.39 -6.51 1.22
C LYS A 14 -8.89 -6.67 2.65
N LEU A 15 -8.20 -7.76 2.95
CA LEU A 15 -7.68 -8.06 4.28
C LEU A 15 -6.63 -7.04 4.72
N THR A 16 -5.64 -6.73 3.88
CA THR A 16 -4.60 -5.73 4.24
C THR A 16 -5.20 -4.34 4.39
N THR A 17 -6.13 -3.91 3.53
CA THR A 17 -6.84 -2.63 3.75
C THR A 17 -7.65 -2.64 5.05
N HIS A 18 -8.32 -3.74 5.40
CA HIS A 18 -9.02 -3.85 6.69
C HIS A 18 -8.05 -3.72 7.88
N ILE A 19 -6.93 -4.43 7.85
CA ILE A 19 -5.92 -4.40 8.90
C ILE A 19 -5.33 -3.00 9.05
N ILE A 20 -4.97 -2.33 7.94
CA ILE A 20 -4.45 -0.96 7.97
C ILE A 20 -5.47 -0.05 8.65
N HIS A 21 -6.73 -0.05 8.19
CA HIS A 21 -7.79 0.76 8.81
C HIS A 21 -7.93 0.51 10.32
N ARG A 22 -7.91 -0.76 10.74
CA ARG A 22 -8.00 -1.13 12.16
C ARG A 22 -6.82 -0.58 12.95
N GLN A 23 -5.60 -0.67 12.42
CA GLN A 23 -4.39 -0.18 13.09
C GLN A 23 -4.27 1.34 13.08
N THR A 24 -4.87 2.01 12.09
CA THR A 24 -4.85 3.46 11.96
C THR A 24 -6.06 4.16 12.58
N ASP A 25 -6.99 3.40 13.16
CA ASP A 25 -8.20 3.97 13.77
C ASP A 25 -7.83 4.92 14.93
N GLY A 26 -8.36 6.14 14.90
CA GLY A 26 -8.05 7.19 15.87
C GLY A 26 -6.64 7.77 15.79
N ILE A 27 -5.86 7.49 14.74
CA ILE A 27 -4.57 8.14 14.47
C ILE A 27 -4.80 9.50 13.80
N THR A 28 -4.23 10.54 14.39
CA THR A 28 -4.25 11.91 13.86
C THR A 28 -3.14 12.15 12.85
N ASN A 29 -3.24 13.24 12.09
CA ASN A 29 -2.18 13.72 11.22
C ASN A 29 -0.84 13.88 11.97
N GLN A 30 -0.87 14.49 13.15
CA GLN A 30 0.31 14.72 14.01
C GLN A 30 0.93 13.41 14.50
N GLU A 31 0.10 12.43 14.89
CA GLU A 31 0.58 11.12 15.32
C GLU A 31 1.20 10.33 14.16
N SER A 32 0.68 10.49 12.93
CA SER A 32 1.14 9.73 11.76
C SER A 32 2.59 10.01 11.36
N VAL A 33 3.14 11.17 11.74
CA VAL A 33 4.51 11.60 11.39
C VAL A 33 5.52 11.37 12.51
N ILE A 34 5.10 10.80 13.64
CA ILE A 34 6.01 10.46 14.76
C ILE A 34 7.07 9.46 14.27
N GLN A 35 8.33 9.80 14.51
CA GLN A 35 9.47 8.97 14.11
C GLN A 35 9.74 7.88 15.14
N PRO A 36 10.02 6.63 14.71
CA PRO A 36 10.56 5.61 15.61
C PRO A 36 11.90 6.06 16.21
N PRO A 37 12.23 5.68 17.47
CA PRO A 37 13.53 5.97 18.09
C PRO A 37 14.65 5.06 17.57
N VAL A 38 14.44 4.43 16.42
CA VAL A 38 15.34 3.48 15.74
C VAL A 38 15.23 3.74 14.24
N ARG A 39 16.14 3.17 13.45
CA ARG A 39 16.06 3.26 11.98
C ARG A 39 14.73 2.69 11.51
N GLY A 40 13.89 3.54 10.94
CA GLY A 40 12.55 3.20 10.45
C GLY A 40 11.87 4.45 9.90
N ASN A 41 10.66 4.27 9.37
CA ASN A 41 9.83 5.35 8.85
C ASN A 41 8.56 5.48 9.69
N CYS A 42 7.95 6.66 9.72
CA CYS A 42 6.67 6.94 10.37
C CYS A 42 5.49 6.31 9.62
N MET A 43 4.30 6.25 10.25
CA MET A 43 3.09 5.72 9.61
C MET A 43 2.77 6.42 8.29
N ASN A 44 2.97 7.74 8.23
CA ASN A 44 2.67 8.53 7.04
C ASN A 44 3.47 8.02 5.84
N TRP A 45 4.79 7.90 6.01
CA TRP A 45 5.65 7.39 4.95
C TRP A 45 5.32 5.94 4.60
N ILE A 46 5.09 5.07 5.59
CA ILE A 46 4.74 3.66 5.34
C ILE A 46 3.44 3.52 4.53
N LEU A 47 2.38 4.24 4.90
CA LEU A 47 1.11 4.20 4.16
C LEU A 47 1.28 4.77 2.74
N GLY A 48 1.97 5.90 2.60
CA GLY A 48 2.27 6.45 1.29
C GLY A 48 3.07 5.50 0.42
N HIS A 49 4.04 4.77 0.99
CA HIS A 49 4.82 3.77 0.27
C HIS A 49 3.97 2.60 -0.23
N ILE A 50 3.06 2.09 0.61
CA ILE A 50 2.05 1.10 0.19
C ILE A 50 1.21 1.62 -0.98
N LEU A 51 0.74 2.87 -0.91
CA LEU A 51 -0.07 3.47 -1.98
C LEU A 51 0.72 3.67 -3.28
N ASN A 52 2.01 3.99 -3.18
CA ASN A 52 2.89 4.06 -4.34
C ASN A 52 2.99 2.69 -5.04
N ASP A 53 3.17 1.61 -4.29
CA ASP A 53 3.23 0.25 -4.86
C ASP A 53 1.87 -0.20 -5.40
N ARG A 54 0.76 0.21 -4.76
CA ARG A 54 -0.57 0.00 -5.32
C ARG A 54 -0.77 0.70 -6.67
N ASN A 55 -0.08 1.80 -6.97
CA ASN A 55 -0.12 2.35 -8.34
C ASN A 55 0.53 1.43 -9.36
N LEU A 56 1.59 0.70 -9.00
CA LEU A 56 2.18 -0.30 -9.89
C LEU A 56 1.19 -1.44 -10.16
N VAL A 57 0.44 -1.85 -9.14
CA VAL A 57 -0.65 -2.83 -9.29
C VAL A 57 -1.75 -2.29 -10.20
N LEU A 58 -2.18 -1.04 -10.02
CA LEU A 58 -3.18 -0.40 -10.87
C LEU A 58 -2.72 -0.31 -12.33
N LEU A 59 -1.44 0.02 -12.56
CA LEU A 59 -0.84 0.01 -13.91
C LEU A 59 -0.92 -1.39 -14.55
N LEU A 60 -0.55 -2.44 -13.81
CA LEU A 60 -0.63 -3.82 -14.29
C LEU A 60 -2.06 -4.24 -14.66
N LEU A 61 -3.04 -3.75 -13.89
CA LEU A 61 -4.48 -3.95 -14.10
C LEU A 61 -5.08 -3.02 -15.17
N LYS A 62 -4.30 -2.10 -15.75
CA LYS A 62 -4.75 -1.05 -16.69
C LYS A 62 -5.83 -0.13 -16.09
N GLU A 63 -5.76 0.08 -14.78
CA GLU A 63 -6.63 0.98 -14.01
C GLU A 63 -5.95 2.33 -13.76
N GLU A 64 -6.75 3.35 -13.43
CA GLU A 64 -6.24 4.70 -13.16
C GLU A 64 -5.47 4.75 -11.83
N SER A 65 -4.31 5.41 -11.81
CA SER A 65 -3.49 5.66 -10.62
C SER A 65 -4.21 6.51 -9.56
N ILE A 66 -3.90 6.26 -8.28
CA ILE A 66 -4.39 7.05 -7.14
C ILE A 66 -3.45 8.21 -6.74
N PHE A 67 -2.18 8.11 -7.14
CA PHE A 67 -1.23 9.21 -7.02
C PHE A 67 -0.97 9.86 -8.36
N ASN A 68 -0.82 11.18 -8.33
CA ASN A 68 -0.16 11.93 -9.39
C ASN A 68 1.37 11.73 -9.32
N LYS A 69 2.10 12.29 -10.29
CA LYS A 69 3.55 12.14 -10.39
C LYS A 69 4.30 12.63 -9.15
N SER A 70 3.96 13.80 -8.61
CA SER A 70 4.64 14.35 -7.42
C SER A 70 4.39 13.51 -6.17
N GLU A 71 3.17 13.01 -5.98
CA GLU A 71 2.83 12.14 -4.87
C GLU A 71 3.57 10.79 -4.97
N ALA A 72 3.67 10.20 -6.18
CA ALA A 72 4.44 8.98 -6.40
C ALA A 72 5.93 9.17 -6.12
N GLU A 73 6.53 10.27 -6.58
CA GLU A 73 7.93 10.60 -6.28
C GLU A 73 8.18 10.79 -4.78
N ARG A 74 7.18 11.27 -4.03
CA ARG A 74 7.31 11.52 -2.59
C ARG A 74 7.44 10.24 -1.76
N TYR A 75 6.81 9.16 -2.21
CA TYR A 75 6.70 7.90 -1.46
C TYR A 75 7.34 6.70 -2.18
N LYS A 76 8.08 6.94 -3.26
CA LYS A 76 8.86 5.89 -3.91
C LYS A 76 9.90 5.33 -2.95
N ARG A 77 10.35 4.11 -3.24
CA ARG A 77 11.49 3.50 -2.56
C ARG A 77 12.69 4.44 -2.57
N GLU A 78 13.42 4.52 -1.44
CA GLU A 78 14.60 5.37 -1.25
C GLU A 78 14.34 6.89 -1.32
N SER A 79 13.07 7.31 -1.28
CA SER A 79 12.72 8.71 -1.00
C SER A 79 13.10 9.12 0.42
N ASP A 80 13.27 10.43 0.62
CA ASP A 80 13.52 11.00 1.94
C ASP A 80 12.39 10.66 2.93
N PRO A 81 12.67 10.54 4.24
CA PRO A 81 11.63 10.30 5.24
C PRO A 81 10.61 11.44 5.27
N VAL A 82 9.38 11.16 5.74
CA VAL A 82 8.41 12.20 6.13
C VAL A 82 8.68 12.52 7.59
N THR A 83 9.18 13.73 7.89
CA THR A 83 9.54 14.15 9.26
C THR A 83 8.63 15.21 9.87
N GLY A 84 7.90 15.94 9.03
CA GLY A 84 6.88 16.90 9.40
C GLY A 84 5.56 16.70 8.65
N LEU A 85 4.56 17.50 8.98
CA LEU A 85 3.25 17.46 8.32
C LEU A 85 3.31 18.02 6.89
N GLU A 86 4.15 19.04 6.70
CA GLU A 86 4.45 19.70 5.44
C GLU A 86 5.21 18.79 4.46
N ASP A 87 5.86 17.76 4.99
CA ASP A 87 6.63 16.81 4.21
C ASP A 87 5.73 15.77 3.53
N GLY A 88 4.53 15.51 4.03
CA GLY A 88 3.68 14.41 3.58
C GLY A 88 2.30 14.87 3.12
N ILE A 89 1.56 13.95 2.51
CA ILE A 89 0.11 14.09 2.33
C ILE A 89 -0.54 13.92 3.71
N PRO A 90 -1.58 14.71 4.04
CA PRO A 90 -2.39 14.46 5.22
C PRO A 90 -2.87 13.00 5.29
N PHE A 91 -2.70 12.39 6.45
CA PHE A 91 -2.93 10.97 6.71
C PHE A 91 -4.37 10.55 6.46
N ASP A 92 -5.34 11.41 6.81
CA ASP A 92 -6.75 11.23 6.49
C ASP A 92 -6.99 11.13 4.97
N GLN A 93 -6.37 12.00 4.17
CA GLN A 93 -6.43 11.92 2.70
C GLN A 93 -5.73 10.67 2.16
N MET A 94 -4.67 10.18 2.80
CA MET A 94 -4.05 8.91 2.43
C MET A 94 -4.96 7.71 2.72
N LEU A 95 -5.75 7.73 3.79
CA LEU A 95 -6.75 6.70 4.07
C LEU A 95 -7.87 6.70 3.02
N GLU A 96 -8.30 7.86 2.54
CA GLU A 96 -9.24 7.96 1.41
C GLU A 96 -8.65 7.33 0.13
N LYS A 97 -7.37 7.59 -0.16
CA LYS A 97 -6.64 6.98 -1.28
C LYS A 97 -6.44 5.46 -1.10
N LEU A 98 -6.28 4.98 0.12
CA LEU A 98 -6.25 3.55 0.43
C LEU A 98 -7.58 2.86 0.06
N ASP A 99 -8.71 3.49 0.38
CA ASP A 99 -10.02 2.97 0.00
C ASP A 99 -10.27 3.03 -1.51
N LEU A 100 -9.86 4.11 -2.17
CA LEU A 100 -9.94 4.23 -3.61
C LEU A 100 -9.08 3.19 -4.33
N SER A 101 -7.83 2.98 -3.91
CA SER A 101 -6.96 1.96 -4.49
C SER A 101 -7.53 0.56 -4.30
N LYS A 102 -8.04 0.22 -3.11
CA LYS A 102 -8.74 -1.05 -2.88
C LYS A 102 -9.90 -1.22 -3.86
N LYS A 103 -10.75 -0.20 -4.02
CA LYS A 103 -11.91 -0.25 -4.93
C LYS A 103 -11.47 -0.52 -6.38
N ARG A 104 -10.45 0.20 -6.87
CA ARG A 104 -9.94 0.03 -8.24
C ARG A 104 -9.23 -1.31 -8.44
N ILE A 105 -8.40 -1.75 -7.50
CA ILE A 105 -7.73 -3.07 -7.55
C ILE A 105 -8.76 -4.20 -7.58
N VAL A 106 -9.79 -4.15 -6.72
CA VAL A 106 -10.86 -5.15 -6.72
C VAL A 106 -11.65 -5.14 -8.03
N SER A 107 -11.92 -3.96 -8.60
CA SER A 107 -12.57 -3.85 -9.91
C SER A 107 -11.71 -4.46 -11.03
N GLY A 108 -10.43 -4.07 -11.10
CA GLY A 108 -9.49 -4.56 -12.10
C GLY A 108 -9.31 -6.08 -12.03
N LEU A 109 -9.13 -6.64 -10.83
CA LEU A 109 -9.00 -8.09 -10.63
C LEU A 109 -10.28 -8.87 -10.96
N LYS A 110 -11.48 -8.28 -10.82
CA LYS A 110 -12.72 -8.95 -11.25
C LYS A 110 -12.86 -9.03 -12.77
N ASN A 111 -12.29 -8.06 -13.47
CA ASN A 111 -12.43 -7.92 -14.92
C ASN A 111 -11.22 -8.43 -15.71
N ILE A 112 -10.11 -8.78 -15.02
CA ILE A 112 -8.91 -9.26 -15.67
C ILE A 112 -9.12 -10.67 -16.24
N SER A 113 -8.69 -10.85 -17.48
CA SER A 113 -8.69 -12.16 -18.15
C SER A 113 -7.52 -13.03 -17.66
N THR A 114 -7.66 -14.35 -17.76
CA THR A 114 -6.57 -15.31 -17.52
C THR A 114 -5.37 -15.08 -18.44
N GLU A 115 -5.62 -14.67 -19.68
CA GLU A 115 -4.57 -14.38 -20.67
C GLU A 115 -3.72 -13.20 -20.21
N ARG A 116 -4.36 -12.10 -19.80
CA ARG A 116 -3.66 -10.93 -19.23
C ARG A 116 -2.85 -11.29 -17.98
N LEU A 117 -3.35 -12.16 -17.10
CA LEU A 117 -2.59 -12.56 -15.90
C LEU A 117 -1.32 -13.35 -16.26
N ALA A 118 -1.30 -14.07 -17.39
CA ALA A 118 -0.18 -14.84 -17.89
C ALA A 118 0.76 -14.05 -18.83
N GLU A 119 0.42 -12.80 -19.17
CA GLU A 119 1.31 -11.93 -19.95
C GLU A 119 2.55 -11.55 -19.14
N ILE A 120 3.72 -11.53 -19.79
CA ILE A 120 4.96 -11.06 -19.17
C ILE A 120 5.03 -9.53 -19.26
N GLU A 121 5.23 -8.90 -18.11
CA GLU A 121 5.44 -7.45 -17.99
C GLU A 121 6.72 -7.15 -17.22
N GLU A 122 7.19 -5.92 -17.33
CA GLU A 122 8.34 -5.42 -16.59
C GLU A 122 7.92 -4.30 -15.63
N VAL A 123 8.21 -4.45 -14.34
CA VAL A 123 7.95 -3.45 -13.30
C VAL A 123 9.21 -3.26 -12.47
N GLY A 124 9.85 -2.10 -12.63
CA GLY A 124 11.14 -1.82 -12.01
C GLY A 124 12.21 -2.78 -12.53
N THR A 125 12.78 -3.61 -11.66
CA THR A 125 13.77 -4.63 -12.02
C THR A 125 13.18 -6.03 -12.18
N LEU A 126 11.86 -6.18 -12.00
CA LEU A 126 11.18 -7.46 -12.07
C LEU A 126 10.58 -7.66 -13.46
N LYS A 127 10.76 -8.84 -14.03
CA LYS A 127 10.13 -9.27 -15.28
C LYS A 127 9.47 -10.62 -15.06
N GLU A 128 8.14 -10.63 -15.02
CA GLU A 128 7.35 -11.83 -14.74
C GLU A 128 5.93 -11.73 -15.31
N GLU A 129 5.16 -12.82 -15.20
CA GLU A 129 3.71 -12.86 -15.38
C GLU A 129 3.04 -11.76 -14.53
N VAL A 130 2.08 -11.04 -15.12
CA VAL A 130 1.30 -9.99 -14.45
C VAL A 130 0.75 -10.47 -13.11
N GLY A 131 0.20 -11.68 -13.07
CA GLY A 131 -0.31 -12.27 -11.83
C GLY A 131 0.76 -12.47 -10.76
N ALA A 132 1.98 -12.87 -11.15
CA ALA A 132 3.12 -13.02 -10.24
C ALA A 132 3.63 -11.67 -9.72
N LEU A 133 3.66 -10.64 -10.57
CA LEU A 133 4.00 -9.28 -10.16
C LEU A 133 2.98 -8.73 -9.15
N ILE A 134 1.67 -8.88 -9.40
CA ILE A 134 0.63 -8.46 -8.46
C ILE A 134 0.75 -9.21 -7.13
N ALA A 135 0.98 -10.53 -7.18
CA ALA A 135 1.15 -11.36 -5.98
C ALA A 135 2.38 -10.94 -5.16
N PHE A 136 3.49 -10.60 -5.82
CA PHE A 136 4.69 -10.09 -5.16
C PHE A 136 4.45 -8.72 -4.52
N MET A 137 3.78 -7.80 -5.22
CA MET A 137 3.45 -6.48 -4.66
C MET A 137 2.52 -6.61 -3.44
N HIS A 138 1.57 -7.55 -3.45
CA HIS A 138 0.76 -7.84 -2.27
C HIS A 138 1.60 -8.39 -1.11
N TRP A 139 2.52 -9.33 -1.37
CA TRP A 139 3.44 -9.81 -0.33
C TRP A 139 4.25 -8.66 0.27
N HIS A 140 4.78 -7.76 -0.55
CA HIS A 140 5.51 -6.58 -0.09
C HIS A 140 4.63 -5.68 0.80
N GLU A 141 3.36 -5.47 0.41
CA GLU A 141 2.39 -4.75 1.23
C GLU A 141 2.17 -5.44 2.59
N THR A 142 2.16 -6.78 2.69
CA THR A 142 2.02 -7.47 3.99
C THR A 142 3.19 -7.20 4.93
N TYR A 143 4.43 -7.11 4.40
CA TYR A 143 5.61 -6.74 5.18
C TYR A 143 5.44 -5.36 5.82
N HIS A 144 4.96 -4.37 5.06
CA HIS A 144 4.69 -3.03 5.56
C HIS A 144 3.44 -2.94 6.44
N THR A 145 2.42 -3.74 6.16
CA THR A 145 1.19 -3.80 6.97
C THR A 145 1.50 -4.21 8.42
N GLY A 146 2.46 -5.13 8.62
CA GLY A 146 2.88 -5.54 9.97
C GLY A 146 3.53 -4.42 10.79
N GLN A 147 4.05 -3.36 10.15
CA GLN A 147 4.73 -2.26 10.85
C GLN A 147 3.75 -1.36 11.60
N PHE A 148 2.47 -1.31 11.19
CA PHE A 148 1.48 -0.44 11.82
C PHE A 148 1.20 -0.77 13.28
N GLU A 149 1.33 -2.03 13.71
CA GLU A 149 1.17 -2.42 15.12
C GLU A 149 2.14 -1.66 16.03
N LEU A 150 3.43 -1.70 15.72
CA LEU A 150 4.45 -1.02 16.52
C LEU A 150 4.35 0.51 16.38
N LEU A 151 4.01 1.00 15.18
CA LEU A 151 3.82 2.43 14.97
C LEU A 151 2.59 2.96 15.73
N ARG A 152 1.53 2.15 15.90
CA ARG A 152 0.34 2.50 16.67
C ARG A 152 0.68 2.68 18.14
N GLN A 153 1.47 1.76 18.70
CA GLN A 153 1.99 1.87 20.07
C GLN A 153 2.92 3.06 20.24
N LEU A 154 3.76 3.35 19.24
CA LEU A 154 4.62 4.55 19.22
C LEU A 154 3.80 5.84 19.27
N ALA A 155 2.63 5.88 18.63
CA ALA A 155 1.68 6.99 18.71
C ALA A 155 0.90 7.05 20.05
N GLY A 156 1.21 6.18 21.01
CA GLY A 156 0.58 6.15 22.33
C GLY A 156 -0.74 5.40 22.37
N LYS A 157 -1.15 4.71 21.30
CA LYS A 157 -2.35 3.86 21.28
C LYS A 157 -1.94 2.41 21.59
N ASN A 158 -2.21 1.96 22.82
CA ASN A 158 -1.77 0.65 23.33
C ASN A 158 -2.92 -0.36 23.48
N ASP A 159 -4.02 -0.11 22.80
CA ASP A 159 -5.17 -1.01 22.74
C ASP A 159 -4.88 -2.22 21.83
N LYS A 160 -5.46 -3.38 22.18
CA LYS A 160 -5.37 -4.57 21.32
C LYS A 160 -6.32 -4.40 20.12
N VAL A 161 -5.77 -4.36 18.92
CA VAL A 161 -6.53 -4.19 17.68
C VAL A 161 -6.88 -5.53 17.03
N ILE A 162 -5.91 -6.43 16.89
CA ILE A 162 -6.02 -7.71 16.15
C ILE A 162 -5.60 -8.88 17.04
#